data_AF-A0A8T4P1H7-F1
#
_entry.id   AF-A0A8T4P1H7-F1
#
_cell.length_a   1.000
_cell.length_b   1.000
_cell.length_c   1.000
_cell.angle_alpha   90.00
_cell.angle_beta   90.00
_cell.angle_gamma   90.00
#
_symmetry.space_group_name_H-M   'P 1'
#
loop_
_entity.id
_entity.type
_entity.pdbx_description
1 polymer ?
#
loop_
_entity_poly.entity_id
_entity_poly.type
_entity_poly.pdbx_seq_one_letter_code
_entity_poly.pdbx_strand_id
1 'polypeptide(L)'
;MHTVKTIKDVDEEAWLEFKSIAARNKMKAGQFFEKLVEEYKNKASSTWNAILNSGKILSDEEADEMEKIVKELRKEKGFRQ
;
A
#
# COMPACT_ATOMS: atom_id res chain seq x y z
N MET A 1 35.34 6.77 10.09
CA MET A 1 34.58 7.93 9.61
C MET A 1 33.12 7.51 9.54
N HIS A 2 32.24 8.05 10.38
CA HIS A 2 30.82 7.70 10.36
C HIS A 2 30.09 8.58 9.34
N THR A 3 29.45 7.96 8.35
CA THR A 3 28.67 8.68 7.34
C THR A 3 27.36 9.16 7.97
N VAL A 4 27.24 10.47 8.16
CA VAL A 4 25.97 11.08 8.61
C VAL A 4 25.01 11.06 7.41
N LYS A 5 23.92 10.29 7.52
CA LYS A 5 22.85 10.28 6.53
C LYS A 5 21.87 11.40 6.85
N THR A 6 21.67 12.32 5.91
CA THR A 6 20.72 13.43 6.03
C THR A 6 19.48 13.16 5.19
N ILE A 7 18.35 13.71 5.62
CA ILE A 7 17.12 13.75 4.80
C ILE A 7 17.22 15.03 3.97
N LYS A 8 17.10 14.90 2.64
CA LYS A 8 17.15 16.04 1.72
C LYS A 8 15.76 16.64 1.56
N ASP A 9 15.72 17.94 1.24
CA ASP A 9 14.51 18.65 0.81
C ASP A 9 13.36 18.62 1.83
N VAL A 10 13.71 18.70 3.12
CA VAL A 10 12.73 18.89 4.20
C VAL A 10 12.74 20.36 4.58
N ASP A 11 11.58 21.01 4.46
CA ASP A 11 11.43 22.38 4.92
C ASP A 11 11.56 22.47 6.45
N GLU A 12 11.97 23.65 6.94
CA GLU A 12 12.28 23.82 8.35
C GLU A 12 11.05 23.68 9.26
N GLU A 13 9.89 24.10 8.76
CA GLU A 13 8.60 24.02 9.48
C GLU A 13 8.18 22.56 9.70
N ALA A 14 8.20 21.75 8.64
CA ALA A 14 7.94 20.32 8.67
C ALA A 14 8.95 19.58 9.54
N TRP A 15 10.23 19.98 9.53
CA TRP A 15 11.22 19.38 10.41
C TRP A 15 10.95 19.69 11.89
N LEU A 16 10.53 20.91 12.21
CA LEU A 16 10.13 21.30 13.57
C LEU A 16 8.88 20.57 14.02
N GLU A 17 7.86 20.51 13.16
CA GLU A 17 6.63 19.78 13.43
C GLU A 17 6.92 18.30 13.69
N PHE A 18 7.72 17.67 12.82
CA PHE A 18 8.14 16.28 12.97
C PHE A 18 8.81 16.03 14.34
N LYS A 19 9.78 16.88 14.73
CA LYS A 19 10.46 16.77 16.04
C LYS A 19 9.49 16.98 17.21
N SER A 20 8.55 17.91 17.07
CA SER A 20 7.51 18.17 18.07
C SER A 20 6.62 16.95 18.28
N ILE A 21 6.18 16.31 17.19
CA ILE A 21 5.37 15.08 17.24
C ILE A 21 6.17 13.93 17.87
N ALA A 22 7.42 13.74 17.49
CA ALA A 22 8.29 12.71 18.09
C ALA A 22 8.42 12.92 19.61
N ALA A 23 8.63 14.16 20.05
CA ALA A 23 8.73 14.52 21.46
C ALA A 23 7.42 14.27 22.23
N ARG A 24 6.26 14.63 21.64
CA ARG A 24 4.93 14.33 22.22
C ARG A 24 4.72 12.84 22.42
N ASN A 25 5.25 12.02 21.52
CA ASN A 25 5.21 10.56 21.60
C ASN A 25 6.34 9.96 22.47
N LYS A 26 7.16 10.80 23.13
CA LYS A 26 8.29 10.39 23.97
C LYS A 26 9.32 9.52 23.22
N MET A 27 9.51 9.78 21.93
CA MET A 27 10.45 9.04 21.07
C MET A 27 11.57 9.96 20.57
N LYS A 28 12.76 9.38 20.35
CA LYS A 28 13.81 10.07 19.61
C LYS A 28 13.38 10.23 18.16
N ALA A 29 13.70 11.37 17.54
CA ALA A 29 13.35 11.68 16.16
C ALA A 29 13.73 10.56 15.17
N GLY A 30 14.93 9.97 15.30
CA GLY A 30 15.36 8.85 14.46
C GLY A 30 14.48 7.59 14.63
N GLN A 31 14.16 7.22 15.88
CA GLN A 31 13.29 6.06 16.17
C GLN A 31 11.86 6.29 15.68
N PHE A 32 11.38 7.53 15.80
CA PHE A 32 10.06 7.91 15.29
C PHE A 32 10.02 7.81 13.76
N PHE A 33 11.08 8.25 13.07
CA PHE A 33 11.22 8.11 11.62
C PHE A 33 11.24 6.64 11.18
N GLU A 34 12.03 5.80 11.84
CA GLU A 34 12.10 4.36 11.53
C GLU A 34 10.72 3.70 11.62
N LYS A 35 9.95 4.03 12.66
CA LYS A 35 8.59 3.52 12.85
C LYS A 35 7.62 3.99 11.76
N LEU A 36 7.71 5.25 11.34
CA LEU A 36 6.90 5.76 10.21
C LEU A 36 7.23 5.03 8.89
N VAL A 37 8.51 4.76 8.63
CA VAL A 37 8.93 4.01 7.43
C VAL A 37 8.40 2.58 7.47
N GLU A 38 8.42 1.93 8.64
CA GLU A 38 7.86 0.60 8.83
C GLU A 38 6.34 0.59 8.62
N GLU A 39 5.61 1.53 9.23
CA GLU A 39 4.16 1.67 9.05
C GLU A 39 3.78 1.93 7.58
N TYR A 40 4.56 2.76 6.87
CA TYR A 40 4.34 2.99 5.44
C TYR A 40 4.52 1.71 4.62
N LYS A 41 5.58 0.95 4.86
CA LYS A 41 5.81 -0.36 4.19
C LYS A 41 4.67 -1.33 4.47
N ASN A 42 4.18 -1.36 5.71
CA ASN A 42 3.09 -2.23 6.12
C ASN A 42 1.75 -1.82 5.52
N LYS A 43 1.48 -0.52 5.36
CA LYS A 43 0.28 -0.04 4.62
C LYS A 43 0.34 -0.33 3.12
N ALA A 44 1.51 -0.15 2.51
CA ALA A 44 1.71 -0.45 1.10
C ALA A 44 1.55 -1.96 0.83
N SER A 45 2.05 -2.81 1.74
CA SER A 45 1.88 -4.26 1.64
C SER A 45 0.45 -4.71 1.95
N SER A 46 -0.23 -4.10 2.93
CA SER A 46 -1.57 -4.53 3.36
C SER A 46 -2.64 -4.36 2.30
N THR A 47 -2.53 -3.35 1.43
CA THR A 47 -3.53 -3.11 0.38
C THR A 47 -3.47 -4.20 -0.69
N TRP A 48 -2.28 -4.50 -1.21
CA TRP A 48 -2.09 -5.57 -2.18
C TRP A 48 -2.28 -6.94 -1.57
N ASN A 49 -1.83 -7.14 -0.33
CA ASN A 49 -2.06 -8.39 0.38
C ASN A 49 -3.55 -8.61 0.68
N ALA A 50 -4.35 -7.58 0.93
CA ALA A 50 -5.80 -7.73 1.10
C ALA A 50 -6.49 -8.12 -0.21
N ILE A 51 -6.04 -7.58 -1.36
CA ILE A 51 -6.58 -7.92 -2.69
C ILE A 51 -6.14 -9.31 -3.13
N LEU A 52 -4.87 -9.67 -2.91
CA LEU A 52 -4.31 -10.94 -3.37
C LEU A 52 -4.66 -12.11 -2.43
N ASN A 53 -4.89 -11.83 -1.14
CA ASN A 53 -5.26 -12.85 -0.15
C ASN A 53 -6.74 -12.78 0.25
N SER A 54 -7.57 -11.92 -0.36
CA SER A 54 -9.01 -12.09 -0.26
C SER A 54 -9.33 -13.48 -0.84
N GLY A 55 -9.86 -14.36 0.00
CA GLY A 55 -10.17 -15.74 -0.39
C GLY A 55 -11.03 -15.80 -1.65
N LYS A 56 -10.99 -16.94 -2.35
CA LYS A 56 -11.79 -17.17 -3.55
C LYS A 56 -13.24 -16.72 -3.31
N ILE A 57 -13.66 -15.65 -3.98
CA ILE A 57 -15.03 -15.10 -3.88
C ILE A 57 -16.02 -16.01 -4.61
N LEU A 58 -15.54 -16.68 -5.66
CA LEU A 58 -16.29 -17.66 -6.45
C LEU A 58 -15.64 -19.03 -6.27
N SER A 59 -16.48 -20.06 -6.21
CA SER A 59 -16.04 -21.43 -6.48
C SER A 59 -15.52 -21.54 -7.92
N ASP A 60 -14.72 -22.57 -8.18
CA ASP A 60 -14.18 -22.80 -9.53
C ASP A 60 -15.32 -23.01 -10.55
N GLU A 61 -16.44 -23.62 -10.14
CA GLU A 61 -17.64 -23.78 -10.96
C GLU A 61 -18.32 -22.43 -11.28
N GLU A 62 -18.51 -21.57 -10.28
CA GLU A 62 -19.09 -20.23 -10.47
C GLU A 62 -18.20 -19.34 -11.36
N ALA A 63 -16.88 -19.49 -11.25
CA ALA A 63 -15.92 -18.78 -12.08
C ALA A 63 -16.01 -19.22 -13.55
N ASP A 64 -16.11 -20.53 -13.80
CA ASP A 64 -16.26 -21.10 -15.14
C ASP A 64 -17.59 -20.69 -15.80
N GLU A 65 -18.67 -20.65 -15.03
CA GLU A 65 -19.97 -20.17 -15.50
C GLU A 65 -19.95 -18.68 -15.84
N MET A 66 -19.37 -17.85 -14.97
CA MET A 66 -19.18 -16.42 -15.26
C MET A 66 -18.33 -16.19 -16.51
N GLU A 67 -17.27 -16.97 -16.70
CA GLU A 67 -16.42 -16.84 -17.89
C GLU A 67 -17.21 -17.12 -19.17
N LYS A 68 -18.03 -18.18 -19.19
CA LYS A 68 -18.89 -18.51 -20.33
C LYS A 68 -19.88 -17.39 -20.64
N ILE A 69 -20.58 -16.86 -19.62
CA ILE A 69 -21.55 -15.78 -19.79
C ILE A 69 -20.87 -14.52 -20.36
N VAL A 70 -19.71 -14.14 -19.82
CA VAL A 70 -18.96 -12.97 -20.29
C VAL A 70 -18.45 -13.15 -21.72
N LYS A 71 -17.99 -14.35 -22.09
CA LYS A 71 -17.57 -14.67 -23.47
C LYS A 71 -18.73 -14.51 -24.45
N GLU A 72 -19.91 -15.03 -24.13
CA GLU A 72 -21.09 -14.88 -24.98
C GLU A 72 -21.55 -13.41 -25.09
N LEU A 73 -21.61 -12.68 -23.97
CA LEU A 73 -21.92 -11.24 -23.99
C LEU A 73 -20.92 -10.43 -24.83
N ARG A 74 -19.64 -10.75 -24.76
CA ARG A 74 -18.60 -10.06 -25.55
C ARG A 74 -18.77 -10.33 -27.05
N LYS A 75 -19.12 -11.57 -27.44
CA LYS A 75 -19.46 -11.91 -28.82
C LYS A 75 -20.69 -11.14 -29.31
N GLU A 76 -21.77 -11.13 -28.53
CA GLU A 76 -23.01 -10.40 -28.87
C GLU A 76 -22.77 -8.89 -29.05
N LYS A 77 -21.88 -8.32 -28.22
CA LYS A 77 -21.57 -6.88 -28.24
C LYS A 77 -20.42 -6.52 -29.18
N GLY A 78 -19.88 -7.47 -29.94
CA GLY A 78 -18.84 -7.23 -30.94
C GLY A 78 -17.46 -6.92 -30.36
N PHE A 79 -17.23 -7.18 -29.08
CA PHE A 79 -15.93 -7.01 -28.42
C PHE A 79 -15.01 -8.21 -28.73
N ARG A 80 -14.56 -8.27 -30.00
CA ARG A 80 -13.61 -9.24 -30.59
C ARG A 80 -14.19 -10.64 -30.85
N GLN A 81 -14.18 -11.03 -32.13
CA GLN A 81 -14.29 -12.42 -32.59
C GLN A 81 -12.96 -13.14 -32.40
#